data_AF-A0A0J6SJS6-F1
#
_entry.id   AF-A0A0J6SJS6-F1
#
_cell.length_a   1.000
_cell.length_b   1.000
_cell.length_c   1.000
_cell.angle_alpha   90.00
_cell.angle_beta   90.00
_cell.angle_gamma   90.00
#
_symmetry.space_group_name_H-M   'P 1'
#
loop_
_entity.id
_entity.type
_entity.pdbx_description
1 polymer ?
#
loop_
_entity_poly.entity_id
_entity_poly.type
_entity_poly.pdbx_seq_one_letter_code
_entity_poly.pdbx_strand_id
1 'polypeptide(L)'
;MRTFRDLIIFNPGTAGIFTMGGDAVRLTAAIKAVPGAREAAVALGDPFNRARRERALAILEALPARQQEKILSAYRKAKRDEVAA
;
A
#
# COMPACT_ATOMS: atom_id res chain seq x y z
N MET A 1 -12.14 -2.59 -11.14
CA MET A 1 -10.94 -3.12 -10.45
C MET A 1 -10.17 -1.93 -9.91
N ARG A 2 -9.90 -1.86 -8.60
CA ARG A 2 -9.07 -0.80 -8.00
C ARG A 2 -7.69 -1.37 -7.75
N THR A 3 -6.72 -0.86 -8.50
CA THR A 3 -5.32 -1.31 -8.53
C THR A 3 -4.51 -0.63 -7.43
N PHE A 4 -3.28 -1.08 -7.19
CA PHE A 4 -2.38 -0.37 -6.27
C PHE A 4 -2.14 1.08 -6.70
N ARG A 5 -2.13 1.37 -8.00
CA ARG A 5 -1.95 2.73 -8.55
C ARG A 5 -3.00 3.73 -8.07
N ASP A 6 -4.18 3.26 -7.68
CA ASP A 6 -5.26 4.11 -7.19
C ASP A 6 -5.08 4.52 -5.72
N LEU A 7 -4.10 3.96 -5.02
CA LEU A 7 -3.81 4.33 -3.64
C LEU A 7 -3.12 5.69 -3.59
N ILE A 8 -3.49 6.49 -2.60
CA ILE A 8 -2.96 7.84 -2.35
C ILE A 8 -1.43 7.87 -2.33
N ILE A 9 -0.80 6.82 -1.84
CA ILE A 9 0.67 6.71 -1.76
C ILE A 9 1.28 6.69 -3.16
N PHE A 10 0.66 5.98 -4.11
CA PHE A 10 1.16 5.82 -5.48
C PHE A 10 0.60 6.86 -6.46
N ASN A 11 -0.52 7.49 -6.11
CA ASN A 11 -1.12 8.61 -6.84
C ASN A 11 -1.47 9.75 -5.86
N PRO A 12 -0.49 10.60 -5.50
CA PRO A 12 -0.65 11.61 -4.46
C PRO A 12 -1.50 12.83 -4.86
N GLY A 13 -2.18 12.81 -6.00
CA GLY A 13 -2.73 13.99 -6.68
C GLY A 13 -3.41 15.05 -5.80
N THR A 14 -4.19 14.66 -4.79
CA THR A 14 -4.95 15.58 -3.92
C THR A 14 -4.81 15.33 -2.41
N ALA A 15 -3.95 14.42 -1.98
CA ALA A 15 -3.87 14.02 -0.58
C ALA A 15 -2.73 14.73 0.19
N GLY A 16 -3.03 15.19 1.40
CA GLY A 16 -2.03 15.79 2.29
C GLY A 16 -0.99 14.79 2.82
N ILE A 17 0.17 15.31 3.24
CA ILE A 17 1.33 14.57 3.79
C ILE A 17 0.91 13.60 4.92
N PHE A 18 0.02 14.03 5.82
CA PHE A 18 -0.48 13.22 6.93
C PHE A 18 -1.33 12.02 6.47
N THR A 19 -2.18 12.24 5.46
CA THR A 19 -2.96 11.16 4.85
C THR A 19 -2.03 10.13 4.22
N MET A 20 -0.96 10.57 3.53
CA MET A 20 0.00 9.69 2.89
C MET A 20 0.80 8.83 3.89
N GLY A 21 1.22 9.41 5.03
CA GLY A 21 1.92 8.68 6.08
C GLY A 21 1.07 7.58 6.73
N GLY A 22 -0.17 7.90 7.11
CA GLY A 22 -1.10 6.92 7.69
C GLY A 22 -1.48 5.80 6.72
N ASP A 23 -1.62 6.13 5.44
CA ASP A 23 -1.86 5.17 4.37
C ASP A 23 -0.66 4.21 4.21
N ALA A 24 0.57 4.73 4.24
CA ALA A 24 1.79 3.94 4.09
C ALA A 24 1.98 2.92 5.22
N VAL A 25 1.66 3.30 6.46
CA VAL A 25 1.70 2.38 7.61
C VAL A 25 0.71 1.23 7.42
N ARG A 26 -0.52 1.54 6.98
CA ARG A 26 -1.56 0.52 6.74
C ARG A 26 -1.21 -0.40 5.59
N LEU A 27 -0.73 0.16 4.49
CA LEU A 27 -0.29 -0.63 3.35
C LEU A 27 0.87 -1.55 3.76
N THR A 28 1.83 -1.04 4.53
CA THR A 28 2.94 -1.84 5.08
C THR A 28 2.43 -2.98 5.96
N ALA A 29 1.44 -2.74 6.82
CA ALA A 29 0.84 -3.79 7.65
C ALA A 29 0.12 -4.86 6.81
N ALA A 30 -0.67 -4.43 5.82
CA ALA A 30 -1.38 -5.34 4.91
C ALA A 30 -0.40 -6.20 4.08
N ILE A 31 0.71 -5.61 3.63
CA ILE A 31 1.78 -6.33 2.92
C ILE A 31 2.44 -7.36 3.84
N LYS A 32 2.77 -7.00 5.09
CA LYS A 32 3.40 -7.90 6.06
C LYS A 32 2.53 -9.12 6.40
N ALA A 33 1.21 -9.01 6.27
CA ALA A 33 0.29 -10.12 6.48
C ALA A 33 0.28 -11.16 5.34
N VAL A 34 0.90 -10.86 4.18
CA VAL A 34 0.96 -11.76 3.03
C VAL A 34 2.38 -12.30 2.84
N PRO A 35 2.58 -13.63 2.98
CA PRO A 35 3.88 -14.26 2.72
C PRO A 35 4.31 -14.01 1.27
N GLY A 36 5.56 -13.58 1.08
CA GLY A 36 6.13 -13.26 -0.25
C GLY A 36 6.04 -11.78 -0.65
N ALA A 37 5.24 -10.96 0.05
CA ALA A 37 5.12 -9.53 -0.26
C ALA A 37 6.10 -8.65 0.55
N ARG A 38 6.92 -9.25 1.43
CA ARG A 38 7.79 -8.53 2.40
C ARG A 38 8.74 -7.54 1.72
N GLU A 39 9.22 -7.83 0.51
CA GLU A 39 10.08 -6.93 -0.26
C GLU A 39 9.38 -5.61 -0.62
N ALA A 40 8.06 -5.65 -0.91
CA ALA A 40 7.29 -4.44 -1.17
C ALA A 40 7.20 -3.55 0.09
N ALA A 41 7.09 -4.14 1.29
CA ALA A 41 7.08 -3.40 2.54
C ALA A 41 8.44 -2.74 2.82
N VAL A 42 9.54 -3.42 2.49
CA VAL A 42 10.89 -2.86 2.62
C VAL A 42 11.11 -1.73 1.62
N ALA A 43 10.70 -1.92 0.37
CA ALA A 43 10.78 -0.89 -0.67
C ALA A 43 9.97 0.36 -0.30
N LEU A 44 8.78 0.18 0.28
CA LEU A 44 7.90 1.27 0.72
C LEU A 44 8.44 2.06 1.92
N GLY A 45 9.42 1.53 2.67
CA GLY A 45 9.83 2.02 3.99
C GLY A 45 10.11 3.52 4.15
N ASP A 46 10.29 4.27 3.07
CA ASP A 46 10.11 5.72 3.05
C ASP A 46 9.05 6.09 1.98
N PRO A 47 7.81 6.41 2.39
CA PRO A 47 6.74 6.74 1.46
C PRO A 47 6.89 8.14 0.86
N PHE A 48 7.80 8.99 1.32
CA PHE A 48 8.03 10.31 0.72
C PHE A 48 8.99 10.23 -0.47
N ASN A 49 9.84 9.20 -0.51
CA ASN A 49 10.75 8.94 -1.61
C ASN A 49 10.04 8.31 -2.83
N ARG A 50 9.94 9.08 -3.92
CA ARG A 50 9.26 8.66 -5.15
C ARG A 50 9.82 7.37 -5.75
N ALA A 51 11.13 7.21 -5.85
CA ALA A 51 11.76 6.03 -6.45
C ALA A 51 11.46 4.76 -5.64
N ARG A 52 11.43 4.89 -4.32
CA ARG A 52 11.03 3.80 -3.41
C ARG A 52 9.57 3.40 -3.59
N ARG A 53 8.66 4.37 -3.76
CA ARG A 53 7.25 4.11 -4.05
C ARG A 53 7.06 3.39 -5.38
N GLU A 54 7.70 3.86 -6.45
CA GLU A 54 7.62 3.23 -7.77
C GLU A 54 8.15 1.78 -7.72
N ARG A 55 9.25 1.54 -6.99
CA ARG A 55 9.77 0.19 -6.76
C ARG A 55 8.81 -0.69 -5.96
N ALA A 56 8.21 -0.16 -4.90
CA ALA A 56 7.22 -0.88 -4.11
C ALA A 56 6.00 -1.26 -4.97
N LEU A 57 5.51 -0.34 -5.80
CA LEU A 57 4.42 -0.58 -6.73
C LEU A 57 4.77 -1.70 -7.72
N ALA A 58 5.95 -1.67 -8.32
CA ALA A 58 6.39 -2.71 -9.26
C ALA A 58 6.43 -4.10 -8.61
N ILE A 59 6.92 -4.20 -7.37
CA ILE A 59 6.94 -5.46 -6.62
C ILE A 59 5.50 -5.94 -6.35
N LEU A 60 4.60 -5.04 -5.93
CA LEU A 60 3.20 -5.38 -5.67
C LEU A 60 2.46 -5.85 -6.92
N GLU A 61 2.70 -5.21 -8.07
CA GLU A 61 2.11 -5.58 -9.35
C GLU A 61 2.68 -6.90 -9.90
N ALA A 62 3.90 -7.27 -9.53
CA ALA A 62 4.52 -8.54 -9.91
C ALA A 62 4.01 -9.74 -9.08
N LEU A 63 3.34 -9.52 -7.95
CA LEU A 63 2.79 -10.61 -7.13
C LEU A 63 1.63 -11.34 -7.86
N PRO A 64 1.35 -12.60 -7.54
CA PRO A 64 0.17 -13.30 -8.04
C PRO A 64 -1.12 -12.55 -7.71
N ALA A 65 -2.09 -12.53 -8.63
CA ALA A 65 -3.35 -11.80 -8.46
C ALA A 65 -4.07 -12.11 -7.12
N ARG A 66 -4.07 -13.37 -6.68
CA ARG A 66 -4.63 -13.78 -5.38
C ARG A 66 -3.95 -13.10 -4.18
N GLN A 67 -2.65 -12.87 -4.25
CA GLN A 67 -1.92 -12.16 -3.19
C GLN A 67 -2.20 -10.67 -3.25
N GLN A 68 -2.23 -10.08 -4.45
CA GLN A 68 -2.62 -8.67 -4.63
C GLN A 68 -3.99 -8.37 -4.04
N GLU A 69 -4.98 -9.22 -4.33
CA GLU A 69 -6.34 -9.09 -3.78
C GLU A 69 -6.38 -9.20 -2.26
N LYS A 70 -5.59 -10.11 -1.66
CA LYS A 70 -5.47 -10.23 -0.21
C LYS A 70 -4.92 -8.95 0.42
N ILE A 71 -3.85 -8.37 -0.15
CA ILE A 71 -3.25 -7.13 0.34
C ILE A 71 -4.25 -5.98 0.23
N LEU A 72 -4.89 -5.81 -0.94
CA LEU A 72 -5.88 -4.76 -1.17
C LEU A 72 -7.07 -4.89 -0.21
N SER A 73 -7.54 -6.11 0.05
CA SER A 73 -8.65 -6.36 0.96
C SER A 73 -8.27 -6.05 2.41
N ALA A 74 -7.08 -6.47 2.85
CA ALA A 74 -6.57 -6.17 4.18
C ALA A 74 -6.38 -4.66 4.41
N TYR A 75 -5.80 -3.95 3.43
CA TYR A 75 -5.65 -2.50 3.46
C TYR A 75 -7.00 -1.79 3.56
N ARG A 76 -8.01 -2.20 2.77
CA ARG A 76 -9.35 -1.61 2.82
C ARG A 76 -10.04 -1.84 4.16
N LYS A 77 -9.91 -3.03 4.73
CA LYS A 77 -10.44 -3.35 6.07
C LYS A 77 -9.82 -2.40 7.11
N ALA A 78 -8.49 -2.30 7.13
CA ALA A 78 -7.78 -1.38 8.03
C ALA A 78 -8.15 0.09 7.82
N LYS A 79 -8.48 0.50 6.59
CA LYS A 79 -8.96 1.86 6.31
C LYS A 79 -10.37 2.11 6.84
N ARG A 80 -11.27 1.13 6.66
CA ARG A 80 -12.65 1.23 7.12
C ARG A 80 -12.78 1.25 8.64
N ASP A 81 -11.99 0.42 9.33
CA ASP A 81 -12.06 0.27 10.78
C ASP A 81 -11.63 1.57 11.51
N GLU A 82 -10.82 2.44 10.90
CA GLU A 82 -10.49 3.76 11.46
C GLU A 82 -11.61 4.79 11.29
N VAL A 83 -12.33 4.79 10.17
CA VAL A 83 -13.45 5.73 9.95
C VAL A 83 -14.64 5.39 10.85
N ALA A 84 -14.71 4.15 11.33
CA ALA A 84 -15.75 3.67 12.24
C ALA A 84 -15.40 3.82 13.73
N ALA A 85 -14.18 4.27 14.06
CA ALA A 85 -13.70 4.51 15.42
C ALA A 85 -13.71 6.01 15.75
#